data_AF-A0A9N8ZID3-F1
#
_entry.id   AF-A0A9N8ZID3-F1
#
_cell.length_a   1.000
_cell.length_b   1.000
_cell.length_c   1.000
_cell.angle_alpha   90.00
_cell.angle_beta   90.00
_cell.angle_gamma   90.00
#
_symmetry.space_group_name_H-M   'P 1'
#
loop_
_entity.id
_entity.type
_entity.pdbx_description
1 polymer ?
#
loop_
_entity_poly.entity_id
_entity_poly.type
_entity_poly.pdbx_seq_one_letter_code
_entity_poly.pdbx_strand_id
1 'polypeptide(L)'
;MRPFLYNYLSARFSTVIATDPIKKKLKEKVILRPLPVIKSKVPQFIIYGIIGVSLWTISITLSFNYQRLNSSTVQGSLFNVKHDSNSVELLGNNINFSSKYPWVSGSINNLKGIADIKYSIKGDKGD
;
A
#
# COMPACT_ATOMS: atom_id res chain seq x y z
N MET A 1 69.09 1.73 23.70
CA MET A 1 70.11 0.74 24.14
C MET A 1 69.85 0.48 25.63
N ARG A 2 69.44 -0.68 26.12
CA ARG A 2 69.83 -2.08 25.85
C ARG A 2 68.60 -3.03 25.87
N PRO A 3 68.63 -4.18 25.17
CA PRO A 3 67.61 -5.22 25.28
C PRO A 3 67.95 -6.18 26.42
N PHE A 4 66.95 -6.68 27.16
CA PHE A 4 67.12 -7.83 28.05
C PHE A 4 65.97 -8.81 27.83
N LEU A 5 66.26 -9.81 27.01
CA LEU A 5 65.46 -11.01 26.77
C LEU A 5 65.68 -12.01 27.92
N TYR A 6 64.60 -12.52 28.52
CA TYR A 6 64.51 -13.84 29.18
C TYR A 6 63.01 -14.18 29.25
N ASN A 7 62.39 -15.00 28.41
CA ASN A 7 62.53 -16.40 28.00
C ASN A 7 61.59 -17.38 28.74
N TYR A 8 61.07 -18.29 27.91
CA TYR A 8 60.49 -19.61 28.14
C TYR A 8 59.48 -19.82 29.27
N LEU A 9 58.20 -19.62 28.94
CA LEU A 9 57.15 -20.56 29.34
C LEU A 9 56.46 -21.10 28.09
N SER A 10 57.07 -22.14 27.53
CA SER A 10 56.35 -23.08 26.67
C SER A 10 55.26 -23.71 27.53
N ALA A 11 54.04 -23.18 27.41
CA ALA A 11 52.86 -23.87 27.90
C ALA A 11 52.72 -25.14 27.06
N ARG A 12 53.32 -26.23 27.56
CA ARG A 12 53.16 -27.57 27.01
C ARG A 12 51.71 -27.98 27.26
N PHE A 13 50.83 -27.67 26.31
CA PHE A 13 49.46 -28.13 26.33
C PHE A 13 49.47 -29.63 26.06
N SER A 14 49.65 -30.41 27.13
CA SER A 14 49.46 -31.85 27.10
C SER A 14 48.01 -32.10 26.74
N THR A 15 47.76 -32.60 25.53
CA THR A 15 46.48 -33.22 25.19
C THR A 15 46.34 -34.44 26.10
N VAL A 16 45.69 -34.26 27.25
CA VAL A 16 45.16 -35.38 28.01
C VAL A 16 44.14 -36.02 27.09
N ILE A 17 44.53 -37.14 26.48
CA ILE A 17 43.64 -38.01 25.73
C ILE A 17 42.55 -38.39 26.73
N ALA A 18 41.38 -37.73 26.60
CA ALA A 18 40.25 -37.98 27.45
C ALA A 18 39.91 -39.47 27.34
N THR A 19 40.22 -40.22 28.39
CA THR A 19 39.90 -41.62 28.51
C THR A 19 38.42 -41.85 28.23
N ASP A 20 38.14 -42.88 27.42
CA ASP A 20 36.83 -43.32 26.94
C ASP A 20 35.64 -43.33 27.93
N PRO A 21 35.77 -43.49 29.26
CA PRO A 21 34.63 -43.37 30.17
C PRO A 21 33.91 -42.01 30.13
N ILE A 22 34.61 -40.89 29.91
CA ILE A 22 33.98 -39.55 29.85
C ILE A 22 33.19 -39.40 28.55
N LYS A 23 33.76 -39.87 27.43
CA LYS A 23 33.10 -39.89 26.12
C LYS A 23 31.85 -40.77 26.12
N LYS A 24 31.88 -41.88 26.86
CA LYS A 24 30.76 -42.80 27.03
C LYS A 24 29.61 -42.17 27.86
N LYS A 25 29.93 -41.34 28.85
CA LYS A 25 28.94 -40.62 29.67
C LYS A 25 28.29 -39.43 28.94
N LEU A 26 29.00 -38.78 28.03
CA LEU A 26 28.42 -37.77 27.12
C LEU A 26 27.53 -38.36 26.01
N LYS A 27 27.53 -39.69 25.87
CA LYS A 27 26.60 -40.44 25.02
C LYS A 27 25.25 -40.71 25.71
N GLU A 28 25.02 -40.08 26.87
CA GLU A 28 23.76 -40.12 27.60
C GLU A 28 22.71 -39.27 26.87
N LYS A 29 21.97 -39.96 25.98
CA LYS A 29 20.68 -39.61 25.39
C LYS A 29 20.50 -38.14 24.98
N VAL A 30 21.20 -37.72 23.92
CA VAL A 30 20.75 -36.57 23.13
C VAL A 30 19.40 -36.95 22.51
N ILE A 31 18.31 -36.49 23.13
CA ILE A 31 16.97 -36.61 22.53
C ILE A 31 16.99 -35.73 21.29
N LEU A 32 17.06 -36.35 20.12
CA LEU A 32 16.89 -35.66 18.84
C LEU A 32 15.44 -35.21 18.75
N ARG A 33 15.16 -34.01 19.27
CA ARG A 33 13.88 -33.33 19.03
C ARG A 33 13.90 -32.85 17.59
N PRO A 34 13.01 -33.33 16.70
CA PRO A 34 12.88 -32.71 15.39
C PRO A 34 12.48 -31.25 15.59
N LEU A 35 13.10 -30.35 14.84
CA LEU A 35 12.71 -28.95 14.83
C LEU A 35 11.23 -28.86 14.42
N PRO A 36 10.42 -27.98 15.04
CA PRO A 36 9.06 -27.77 14.59
C PRO A 36 9.05 -27.24 13.16
N VAL A 37 8.23 -27.83 12.29
CA VAL A 37 8.08 -27.37 10.90
C VAL A 37 7.20 -26.11 10.91
N ILE A 38 7.82 -24.95 10.71
CA ILE A 38 7.11 -23.67 10.65
C ILE A 38 6.59 -23.46 9.23
N LYS A 39 5.26 -23.30 9.08
CA LYS A 39 4.66 -22.92 7.79
C LYS A 39 4.97 -21.44 7.49
N SER A 40 5.46 -21.17 6.29
CA SER A 40 5.72 -19.80 5.83
C SER A 40 4.44 -18.95 5.86
N LYS A 41 4.57 -17.72 6.39
CA LYS A 41 3.51 -16.71 6.46
C LYS A 41 3.57 -15.71 5.30
N VAL A 42 4.58 -15.81 4.44
CA VAL A 42 4.78 -14.96 3.26
C VAL A 42 3.51 -14.85 2.38
N PRO A 43 2.80 -15.94 2.01
CA PRO A 43 1.59 -15.79 1.20
C PRO A 43 0.49 -15.00 1.91
N GLN A 44 0.39 -15.08 3.24
CA GLN A 44 -0.59 -14.31 4.00
C GLN A 44 -0.25 -12.82 4.00
N PHE A 45 1.03 -12.46 4.17
CA PHE A 45 1.48 -11.07 4.06
C PHE A 45 1.28 -10.50 2.66
N ILE A 46 1.49 -11.28 1.60
CA ILE A 46 1.21 -10.86 0.23
C ILE A 46 -0.28 -10.56 0.05
N ILE A 47 -1.16 -11.44 0.55
CA ILE A 47 -2.62 -11.23 0.48
C ILE A 47 -3.01 -9.94 1.21
N TYR A 48 -2.51 -9.73 2.43
CA TYR A 48 -2.77 -8.49 3.17
C TYR A 48 -2.22 -7.25 2.47
N GLY A 49 -1.03 -7.36 1.85
CA GLY A 49 -0.45 -6.29 1.04
C GLY A 49 -1.33 -5.91 -0.14
N ILE A 50 -1.82 -6.90 -0.90
CA ILE A 50 -2.72 -6.67 -2.05
C ILE A 50 -4.02 -6.00 -1.59
N ILE A 51 -4.62 -6.49 -0.50
CA ILE A 51 -5.85 -5.91 0.06
C ILE A 51 -5.62 -4.45 0.48
N GLY A 52 -4.54 -4.19 1.21
CA GLY A 52 -4.18 -2.84 1.66
C GLY A 52 -3.97 -1.87 0.50
N VAL A 53 -3.18 -2.26 -0.50
CA VAL A 53 -2.91 -1.43 -1.69
C VAL A 53 -4.17 -1.19 -2.52
N SER A 54 -5.02 -2.22 -2.67
CA SER A 54 -6.28 -2.10 -3.41
C SER A 54 -7.23 -1.12 -2.73
N LEU A 55 -7.43 -1.27 -1.42
CA LEU A 55 -8.25 -0.36 -0.63
C LEU A 55 -7.73 1.07 -0.73
N TRP A 56 -6.43 1.26 -0.55
CA TRP A 56 -5.80 2.58 -0.61
C TRP A 56 -5.97 3.24 -1.99
N THR A 57 -5.77 2.48 -3.07
CA THR A 57 -5.94 2.96 -4.44
C THR A 57 -7.38 3.36 -4.72
N ILE A 58 -8.35 2.54 -4.29
CA ILE A 58 -9.78 2.83 -4.44
C ILE A 58 -10.14 4.11 -3.67
N SER A 59 -9.69 4.23 -2.41
CA SER A 59 -9.94 5.41 -1.59
C SER A 59 -9.41 6.68 -2.25
N ILE A 60 -8.15 6.67 -2.71
CA ILE A 60 -7.53 7.82 -3.39
C ILE A 60 -8.31 8.20 -4.64
N THR A 61 -8.68 7.21 -5.45
CA THR A 61 -9.41 7.41 -6.69
C THR A 61 -10.76 8.08 -6.44
N LEU A 62 -11.51 7.60 -5.43
CA LEU A 62 -12.78 8.20 -5.03
C LEU A 62 -12.59 9.62 -4.46
N SER A 63 -11.58 9.84 -3.62
CA SER A 63 -11.27 11.15 -3.06
C SER A 63 -10.94 12.18 -4.14
N PHE A 64 -10.14 11.81 -5.15
CA PHE A 64 -9.84 12.71 -6.26
C PHE A 64 -11.06 13.00 -7.12
N ASN A 65 -11.91 12.01 -7.40
CA ASN A 65 -13.16 12.27 -8.12
C ASN A 65 -14.06 13.23 -7.32
N TYR A 66 -14.15 13.06 -6.01
CA TYR A 66 -14.90 13.97 -5.15
C TYR A 66 -14.33 15.40 -5.15
N GLN A 67 -13.00 15.55 -5.12
CA GLN A 67 -12.37 16.87 -5.23
C GLN A 67 -12.67 17.54 -6.58
N ARG A 68 -12.63 16.78 -7.68
CA ARG A 68 -12.99 17.29 -9.02
C ARG A 68 -14.44 17.73 -9.08
N LEU A 69 -15.37 16.97 -8.50
CA LEU A 69 -16.79 17.32 -8.45
C LEU A 69 -17.09 18.62 -7.71
N ASN A 70 -16.35 18.88 -6.62
CA ASN A 70 -16.51 20.10 -5.83
C ASN A 70 -15.70 21.28 -6.38
N SER A 71 -15.06 21.13 -7.54
CA SER A 71 -14.35 22.24 -8.18
C SER A 71 -15.32 23.29 -8.72
N SER A 72 -14.89 24.55 -8.70
CA SER A 72 -15.68 25.68 -9.23
C SER A 72 -16.01 25.52 -10.71
N THR A 73 -15.12 24.91 -11.50
CA THR A 73 -15.36 24.67 -12.92
C THR A 73 -16.55 23.74 -13.15
N VAL A 74 -16.61 22.59 -12.47
CA VAL A 74 -17.70 21.61 -12.63
C VAL A 74 -19.03 22.17 -12.12
N GLN A 75 -19.02 22.84 -10.98
CA GLN A 75 -20.22 23.45 -10.43
C GLN A 75 -20.72 24.62 -11.28
N GLY A 76 -19.80 25.45 -11.79
CA GLY A 76 -20.11 26.56 -12.69
C GLY A 76 -20.67 26.09 -14.03
N SER A 77 -20.09 25.05 -14.63
CA SER A 77 -20.63 24.48 -15.88
C SER A 77 -22.02 23.88 -15.68
N LEU A 78 -22.26 23.16 -14.57
CA LEU A 78 -23.60 22.65 -14.26
C LEU A 78 -24.59 23.79 -13.98
N PHE A 79 -24.16 24.84 -13.29
CA PHE A 79 -25.00 26.01 -13.04
C PHE A 79 -25.44 26.69 -14.34
N ASN A 80 -24.53 26.83 -15.31
CA ASN A 80 -24.86 27.39 -16.61
C ASN A 80 -25.88 26.53 -17.36
N VAL A 81 -25.68 25.21 -17.37
CA VAL A 81 -26.64 24.27 -17.99
C VAL A 81 -28.02 24.33 -17.31
N LYS A 82 -28.06 24.48 -15.99
CA LYS A 82 -29.32 24.61 -15.23
C LYS A 82 -30.15 25.85 -15.59
N HIS A 83 -29.51 26.93 -16.03
CA HIS A 83 -30.18 28.21 -16.30
C HIS A 83 -30.29 28.53 -17.79
N ASP A 84 -29.68 27.72 -18.66
CA ASP A 84 -29.77 27.87 -20.10
C ASP A 84 -31.16 27.45 -20.59
N SER A 85 -31.83 28.33 -21.35
CA SER A 85 -33.21 28.10 -21.80
C SER A 85 -33.34 26.87 -22.70
N ASN A 86 -32.36 26.62 -23.56
CA ASN A 86 -32.36 25.44 -24.44
C ASN A 86 -32.22 24.15 -23.62
N SER A 87 -31.31 24.15 -22.65
CA SER A 87 -31.08 23.00 -21.77
C SER A 87 -32.33 22.68 -20.94
N VAL A 88 -33.01 23.68 -20.39
CA VAL A 88 -34.25 23.51 -19.63
C VAL A 88 -35.41 23.04 -20.52
N GLU A 89 -35.51 23.53 -21.75
CA GLU A 89 -36.53 23.07 -22.69
C GLU A 89 -36.38 21.57 -23.01
N LEU A 90 -35.14 21.11 -23.20
CA LEU A 90 -34.85 19.71 -23.55
C LEU A 90 -34.89 18.75 -22.35
N LEU A 91 -34.24 19.11 -21.24
CA LEU A 91 -34.05 18.23 -20.08
C LEU A 91 -35.09 18.44 -18.97
N GLY A 92 -35.81 19.57 -18.96
CA GLY A 92 -36.74 19.94 -17.90
C GLY A 92 -36.11 20.84 -16.83
N ASN A 93 -36.84 21.05 -15.72
CA ASN A 93 -36.50 22.08 -14.74
C ASN A 93 -35.47 21.58 -13.71
N ASN A 94 -35.47 20.30 -13.34
CA ASN A 94 -34.57 19.75 -12.33
C ASN A 94 -33.32 19.07 -12.92
N ILE A 95 -32.50 19.83 -13.63
CA ILE A 95 -31.24 19.32 -14.17
C ILE A 95 -30.24 19.09 -13.02
N ASN A 96 -29.74 17.88 -12.81
CA ASN A 96 -28.70 17.56 -11.84
C ASN A 96 -27.73 16.52 -12.42
N PHE A 97 -26.77 16.07 -11.61
CA PHE A 97 -25.94 14.93 -12.00
C PHE A 97 -26.78 13.66 -12.16
N SER A 98 -26.46 12.84 -13.18
CA SER A 98 -27.23 11.62 -13.49
C SER A 98 -27.16 10.55 -12.38
N SER A 99 -26.10 10.56 -11.56
CA SER A 99 -25.93 9.62 -10.45
C SER A 99 -25.56 10.31 -9.15
N LYS A 100 -25.75 9.62 -8.02
CA LYS A 100 -25.36 10.10 -6.68
C LYS A 100 -23.84 10.30 -6.53
N TYR A 101 -23.05 9.49 -7.23
CA TYR A 101 -21.59 9.58 -7.27
C TYR A 101 -21.13 9.72 -8.72
N PRO A 102 -21.33 10.91 -9.32
CA PRO A 102 -21.01 11.13 -10.73
C PRO A 102 -19.50 11.02 -10.96
N TRP A 103 -19.11 10.39 -12.06
CA TRP A 103 -17.72 10.29 -12.44
C TRP A 103 -17.32 11.47 -13.32
N VAL A 104 -16.33 12.24 -12.89
CA VAL A 104 -15.77 13.36 -13.66
C VAL A 104 -14.48 12.91 -14.33
N SER A 105 -14.61 12.63 -15.63
CA SER A 105 -13.48 12.31 -16.49
C SER A 105 -12.88 13.59 -17.09
N GLY A 106 -11.62 13.50 -17.52
CA GLY A 106 -10.88 14.62 -18.11
C GLY A 106 -9.76 15.15 -17.20
N SER A 107 -9.27 16.33 -17.56
CA SER A 107 -8.11 17.00 -16.97
C SER A 107 -8.50 18.39 -16.46
N ILE A 108 -8.18 18.65 -15.19
CA ILE A 108 -8.35 19.96 -14.56
C ILE A 108 -6.97 20.43 -14.12
N ASN A 109 -6.49 21.51 -14.71
CA ASN A 109 -5.27 22.20 -14.31
C ASN A 109 -5.59 23.64 -13.95
N ASN A 110 -5.81 23.88 -12.66
CA ASN A 110 -6.13 25.21 -12.13
C ASN A 110 -4.98 26.20 -12.31
N LEU A 111 -3.72 25.76 -12.25
CA LEU A 111 -2.55 26.64 -12.39
C LEU A 111 -2.39 27.16 -13.82
N LYS A 112 -2.71 26.33 -14.83
CA LYS A 112 -2.67 26.70 -16.25
C LYS A 112 -4.00 27.22 -16.78
N GLY A 113 -5.05 27.23 -15.97
CA GLY A 113 -6.41 27.61 -16.39
C GLY A 113 -7.04 26.68 -17.43
N ILE A 114 -6.58 25.42 -17.52
CA ILE A 114 -7.11 24.44 -18.48
C ILE A 114 -8.11 23.54 -17.75
N ALA A 115 -9.34 23.45 -18.26
CA ALA A 115 -10.32 22.51 -17.76
C ALA A 115 -11.05 21.82 -18.93
N ASP A 116 -10.74 20.55 -19.11
CA ASP A 116 -11.45 19.63 -20.00
C ASP A 116 -12.14 18.59 -19.12
N ILE A 117 -13.47 18.68 -19.02
CA ILE A 117 -14.27 17.88 -18.09
C ILE A 117 -15.47 17.26 -18.81
N LYS A 118 -15.77 16.02 -18.45
CA LYS A 118 -16.96 15.31 -18.92
C LYS A 118 -17.62 14.56 -17.77
N TYR A 119 -18.92 14.81 -17.63
CA TYR A 119 -19.80 14.18 -16.65
C TYR A 119 -21.22 14.10 -17.22
N SER A 120 -22.02 13.14 -16.71
CA SER A 120 -23.41 12.96 -17.15
C SER A 120 -24.37 13.74 -16.27
N ILE A 121 -25.37 14.35 -16.90
CA ILE A 121 -26.47 15.06 -16.25
C ILE A 121 -27.79 14.34 -16.52
N LYS A 122 -28.81 14.66 -15.73
CA LYS A 122 -30.17 14.15 -15.86
C LYS A 122 -31.16 15.23 -15.45
N GLY A 123 -32.21 15.40 -16.22
CA GLY A 123 -33.35 16.26 -15.89
C GLY A 123 -34.65 15.46 -15.78
N ASP A 124 -35.77 16.18 -15.63
CA ASP A 124 -37.11 15.58 -15.50
C ASP A 124 -37.56 14.85 -16.78
N LYS A 125 -37.09 15.32 -17.95
CA LYS A 125 -37.50 14.81 -19.26
C LYS A 125 -36.59 13.71 -19.81
N GLY A 126 -35.41 13.51 -19.21
CA GLY A 126 -34.44 12.51 -19.67
C GLY A 126 -33.01 12.74 -19.18
N ASP A 127 -32.10 11.93 -19.70
CA ASP A 127 -30.64 11.92 -19.42
C ASP A 127 -29.85 12.30 -20.68
#